data_AF-A0A6S6SHR7-F1
#
_entry.id   AF-A0A6S6SHR7-F1
#
_cell.length_a   1.000
_cell.length_b   1.000
_cell.length_c   1.000
_cell.angle_alpha   90.00
_cell.angle_beta   90.00
_cell.angle_gamma   90.00
#
_symmetry.space_group_name_H-M   'P 1'
#
loop_
_entity.id
_entity.type
_entity.pdbx_description
1 polymer ?
#
loop_
_entity_poly.entity_id
_entity_poly.type
_entity_poly.pdbx_seq_one_letter_code
_entity_poly.pdbx_strand_id
1 'polypeptide(L)'
;MNWLAHVFLSEEHIEHQLGNLLADPLKGRSWDGATAMFEKGLATHLAIDTFTDAHPLVRQSKRRLEGRKYLKGVVIDIVYDHLLTKHWEKFSSKDFEAFTANFRNQAPLQIDQYPAKTKRVINNVVNIKLLSSYADLEGLGEGFKRIDKRLSERVRAKETAFGYLPIVAYEMHNIERDFLEFFPELMEHVEKNLDNEYLTHWI
;
A
#
# COMPACT_ATOMS: atom_id res chain seq x y z
N MET A 1 2.84 -0.41 -5.08
CA MET A 1 2.06 -1.11 -4.02
C MET A 1 1.01 -0.14 -3.46
N ASN A 2 0.15 -0.54 -2.51
CA ASN A 2 -0.80 0.38 -1.86
C ASN A 2 -0.48 0.53 -0.36
N TRP A 3 -1.36 1.21 0.39
CA TRP A 3 -1.05 1.76 1.71
C TRP A 3 -0.60 0.73 2.76
N LEU A 4 -1.18 -0.48 2.80
CA LEU A 4 -0.79 -1.48 3.78
C LEU A 4 0.64 -1.95 3.53
N ALA A 5 0.96 -2.32 2.29
CA ALA A 5 2.30 -2.75 1.95
C ALA A 5 3.35 -1.66 2.18
N HIS A 6 3.06 -0.38 1.91
CA HIS A 6 4.00 0.71 2.22
C HIS A 6 4.27 0.83 3.73
N VAL A 7 3.25 0.71 4.58
CA VAL A 7 3.44 0.73 6.04
C VAL A 7 4.15 -0.54 6.53
N PHE A 8 3.81 -1.71 5.99
CA PHE A 8 4.42 -2.98 6.34
C PHE A 8 5.90 -3.05 5.93
N LEU A 9 6.25 -2.56 4.74
CA LEU A 9 7.62 -2.55 4.22
C LEU A 9 8.49 -1.42 4.78
N SER A 10 7.98 -0.70 5.79
CA SER A 10 8.73 0.32 6.51
C SER A 10 9.43 -0.29 7.73
N GLU A 11 10.47 0.39 8.20
CA GLU A 11 10.94 0.20 9.56
C GLU A 11 9.79 0.42 10.54
N GLU A 12 9.78 -0.30 11.66
CA GLU A 12 8.78 -0.14 12.71
C GLU A 12 9.02 1.14 13.55
N HIS A 13 9.13 2.25 12.83
CA HIS A 13 9.29 3.59 13.33
C HIS A 13 8.23 4.48 12.67
N ILE A 14 7.39 5.11 13.49
CA ILE A 14 6.19 5.79 12.99
C ILE A 14 6.48 6.88 11.95
N GLU A 15 7.56 7.64 12.10
CA GLU A 15 7.93 8.65 11.10
C GLU A 15 8.35 8.05 9.76
N HIS A 16 9.01 6.89 9.77
CA HIS A 16 9.41 6.18 8.55
C HIS A 16 8.17 5.64 7.83
N GLN A 17 7.25 5.00 8.57
CA GLN A 17 5.95 4.56 8.07
C GLN A 17 5.13 5.71 7.49
N LEU A 18 5.10 6.87 8.16
CA LEU A 18 4.41 8.06 7.69
C LEU A 18 5.07 8.65 6.43
N GLY A 19 6.40 8.65 6.35
CA GLY A 19 7.15 9.04 5.15
C GLY A 19 6.77 8.18 3.95
N ASN A 20 6.80 6.85 4.13
CA ASN A 20 6.48 5.89 3.08
C ASN A 20 5.02 6.00 2.62
N LEU A 21 4.08 6.12 3.57
CA LEU A 21 2.65 6.28 3.28
C LEU A 21 2.32 7.61 2.57
N LEU A 22 3.01 8.70 2.91
CA LEU A 22 2.68 10.05 2.44
C LEU A 22 3.43 10.48 1.18
N ALA A 23 4.32 9.67 0.65
CA ALA A 23 5.10 10.00 -0.54
C ALA A 23 4.21 10.44 -1.72
N ASP A 24 3.19 9.66 -2.07
CA ASP A 24 2.24 10.00 -3.15
C ASP A 24 1.47 11.32 -2.91
N PRO A 25 0.79 11.50 -1.75
CA PRO A 25 0.17 12.78 -1.40
C PRO A 25 1.10 14.00 -1.48
N LEU A 26 2.38 13.79 -1.18
CA LEU A 26 3.43 14.80 -1.18
C LEU A 26 4.22 14.89 -2.50
N LYS A 27 3.94 14.02 -3.47
CA LYS A 27 4.71 13.89 -4.72
C LYS A 27 6.21 13.67 -4.47
N GLY A 28 6.53 12.86 -3.46
CA GLY A 28 7.90 12.49 -3.08
C GLY A 28 8.74 13.62 -2.47
N ARG A 29 8.11 14.70 -1.98
CA ARG A 29 8.83 15.85 -1.42
C ARG A 29 8.57 16.00 0.08
N SER A 30 9.63 16.19 0.84
CA SER A 30 9.55 16.63 2.24
C SER A 30 9.24 18.12 2.34
N TRP A 31 9.12 18.60 3.58
CA TRP A 31 8.98 20.01 3.93
C TRP A 31 10.11 20.40 4.88
N ASP A 32 10.34 21.71 5.05
CA ASP A 32 11.34 22.20 5.99
C ASP A 32 11.01 21.74 7.42
N GLY A 33 11.93 21.00 8.04
CA GLY A 33 11.75 20.42 9.36
C GLY A 33 11.16 19.00 9.36
N ALA A 34 10.99 18.36 8.20
CA ALA A 34 10.80 16.91 8.16
C ALA A 34 12.02 16.19 8.75
N THR A 35 11.78 15.10 9.47
CA THR A 35 12.86 14.33 10.10
C THR A 35 13.57 13.44 9.08
N ALA A 36 14.81 13.08 9.39
CA ALA A 36 15.57 12.14 8.56
C ALA A 36 14.85 10.78 8.42
N MET A 37 14.13 10.34 9.46
CA MET A 37 13.32 9.12 9.40
C MET A 37 12.16 9.23 8.43
N PHE A 38 11.48 10.40 8.39
CA PHE A 38 10.43 10.65 7.41
C PHE A 38 10.98 10.65 5.98
N GLU A 39 12.12 11.32 5.74
CA GLU A 39 12.75 11.37 4.43
C GLU A 39 13.25 9.99 3.97
N LYS A 40 13.77 9.18 4.89
CA LYS A 40 14.10 7.77 4.64
C LYS A 40 12.86 6.99 4.20
N GLY A 41 11.70 7.25 4.81
CA GLY A 41 10.42 6.68 4.40
C GLY A 41 10.02 7.05 2.97
N LEU A 42 10.22 8.31 2.56
CA LEU A 42 10.00 8.75 1.17
C LEU A 42 10.90 7.98 0.19
N ALA A 43 12.17 7.76 0.55
CA ALA A 43 13.10 7.00 -0.27
C ALA A 43 12.69 5.51 -0.37
N THR A 44 12.24 4.91 0.75
CA THR A 44 11.71 3.54 0.76
C THR A 44 10.49 3.39 -0.14
N HIS A 45 9.57 4.36 -0.14
CA HIS A 45 8.44 4.36 -1.07
C HIS A 45 8.90 4.29 -2.54
N LEU A 46 9.85 5.15 -2.92
CA LEU A 46 10.39 5.18 -4.27
C LEU A 46 11.03 3.83 -4.65
N ALA A 47 11.77 3.21 -3.73
CA ALA A 47 12.38 1.89 -3.94
C ALA A 47 11.31 0.81 -4.17
N ILE A 48 10.28 0.76 -3.32
CA ILE A 48 9.16 -0.18 -3.44
C ILE A 48 8.50 -0.04 -4.81
N ASP A 49 8.11 1.18 -5.19
CA ASP A 49 7.37 1.39 -6.43
C ASP A 49 8.22 1.16 -7.68
N THR A 50 9.48 1.59 -7.66
CA THR A 50 10.41 1.33 -8.77
C THR A 50 10.59 -0.17 -9.00
N PHE A 51 10.81 -0.93 -7.92
CA PHE A 51 10.96 -2.39 -8.01
C PHE A 51 9.66 -3.05 -8.49
N THR A 52 8.53 -2.69 -7.86
CA THR A 52 7.20 -3.24 -8.16
C THR A 52 6.80 -3.00 -9.61
N ASP A 53 6.97 -1.78 -10.13
CA ASP A 53 6.58 -1.44 -11.50
C ASP A 53 7.46 -2.11 -12.57
N ALA A 54 8.73 -2.34 -12.25
CA ALA A 54 9.65 -3.06 -13.12
C ALA A 54 9.49 -4.59 -13.04
N HIS A 55 8.76 -5.12 -12.06
CA HIS A 55 8.73 -6.56 -11.80
C HIS A 55 7.93 -7.36 -12.85
N PRO A 56 8.47 -8.45 -13.42
CA PRO A 56 7.77 -9.27 -14.41
C PRO A 56 6.42 -9.83 -13.93
N LEU A 57 6.35 -10.33 -12.70
CA LEU A 57 5.11 -10.92 -12.13
C LEU A 57 4.04 -9.87 -11.88
N VAL A 58 4.43 -8.66 -11.46
CA VAL A 58 3.49 -7.54 -11.31
C VAL A 58 2.92 -7.14 -12.67
N ARG A 59 3.78 -7.07 -13.71
CA ARG A 59 3.31 -6.82 -15.09
C ARG A 59 2.41 -7.94 -15.59
N GLN A 60 2.68 -9.19 -15.22
CA GLN A 60 1.84 -10.34 -15.56
C GLN A 60 0.47 -10.22 -14.90
N SER A 61 0.40 -9.95 -13.60
CA SER A 61 -0.85 -9.68 -12.89
C SER A 61 -1.64 -8.53 -13.52
N LYS A 62 -0.97 -7.40 -13.85
CA LYS A 62 -1.60 -6.29 -14.58
C LYS A 62 -2.16 -6.70 -15.96
N ARG A 63 -1.56 -7.69 -16.64
CA ARG A 63 -2.03 -8.19 -17.95
C ARG A 63 -3.26 -9.10 -17.85
N ARG A 64 -3.49 -9.75 -16.70
CA ARG A 64 -4.68 -10.60 -16.46
C ARG A 64 -5.96 -9.80 -16.42
N LEU A 65 -5.88 -8.54 -16.02
CA LEU A 65 -7.00 -7.61 -16.09
C LEU A 65 -7.23 -7.26 -17.57
N GLU A 66 -8.32 -7.72 -18.18
CA GLU A 66 -8.74 -7.27 -19.51
C GLU A 66 -9.20 -5.81 -19.48
N GLY A 67 -9.17 -5.09 -20.60
CA GLY A 67 -9.65 -3.69 -20.67
C GLY A 67 -8.56 -2.61 -20.74
N ARG A 68 -8.95 -1.36 -20.48
CA ARG A 68 -8.11 -0.16 -20.68
C ARG A 68 -7.01 -0.04 -19.62
N LYS A 69 -5.94 0.68 -19.92
CA LYS A 69 -4.68 0.60 -19.16
C LYS A 69 -4.65 1.44 -17.88
N TYR A 70 -5.63 2.31 -17.62
CA TYR A 70 -5.41 3.42 -16.69
C TYR A 70 -5.47 3.00 -15.22
N LEU A 71 -6.36 2.06 -14.86
CA LEU A 71 -6.57 1.69 -13.46
C LEU A 71 -5.98 0.33 -13.09
N LYS A 72 -5.47 -0.44 -14.06
CA LYS A 72 -4.92 -1.79 -13.81
C LYS A 72 -3.83 -1.80 -12.75
N GLY A 73 -2.97 -0.78 -12.72
CA GLY A 73 -1.94 -0.65 -11.68
C GLY A 73 -2.56 -0.52 -10.29
N VAL A 74 -3.40 0.50 -10.11
CA VAL A 74 -4.11 0.78 -8.86
C VAL A 74 -4.94 -0.43 -8.38
N VAL A 75 -5.59 -1.13 -9.30
CA VAL A 75 -6.35 -2.35 -8.97
C VAL A 75 -5.44 -3.44 -8.44
N ILE A 76 -4.32 -3.73 -9.12
CA ILE A 76 -3.35 -4.73 -8.66
C ILE A 76 -2.73 -4.33 -7.33
N ASP A 77 -2.39 -3.06 -7.11
CA ASP A 77 -1.84 -2.59 -5.83
C ASP A 77 -2.81 -2.85 -4.65
N ILE A 78 -4.11 -2.61 -4.84
CA ILE A 78 -5.14 -2.90 -3.84
C ILE A 78 -5.32 -4.42 -3.64
N VAL A 79 -5.29 -5.19 -4.72
CA VAL A 79 -5.39 -6.67 -4.64
C VAL A 79 -4.17 -7.25 -3.91
N TYR A 80 -2.98 -6.68 -4.11
CA TYR A 80 -1.78 -7.12 -3.40
C TYR A 80 -1.84 -6.77 -1.90
N ASP A 81 -2.40 -5.61 -1.51
CA ASP A 81 -2.68 -5.33 -0.09
C ASP A 81 -3.70 -6.32 0.52
N HIS A 82 -4.72 -6.73 -0.24
CA HIS A 82 -5.64 -7.81 0.17
C HIS A 82 -4.89 -9.13 0.38
N LEU A 83 -4.03 -9.51 -0.56
CA LEU A 83 -3.27 -10.75 -0.47
C LEU A 83 -2.23 -10.71 0.65
N LEU A 84 -1.62 -9.56 0.91
CA LEU A 84 -0.76 -9.35 2.08
C LEU A 84 -1.54 -9.56 3.38
N THR A 85 -2.76 -9.04 3.47
CA THR A 85 -3.65 -9.28 4.62
C THR A 85 -4.02 -10.76 4.75
N LYS A 86 -4.37 -11.41 3.64
CA LYS A 86 -4.75 -12.84 3.59
C LYS A 86 -3.61 -13.77 4.02
N HIS A 87 -2.37 -13.44 3.66
CA HIS A 87 -1.17 -14.25 3.93
C HIS A 87 -0.30 -13.63 5.03
N TRP A 88 -0.88 -12.82 5.91
CA TRP A 88 -0.14 -12.04 6.88
C TRP A 88 0.86 -12.86 7.70
N GLU A 89 0.42 -14.01 8.23
CA GLU A 89 1.22 -14.94 9.04
C GLU A 89 2.42 -15.57 8.29
N LYS A 90 2.51 -15.42 6.96
CA LYS A 90 3.68 -15.86 6.19
C LYS A 90 4.79 -14.82 6.17
N PHE A 91 4.45 -13.55 6.35
CA PHE A 91 5.37 -12.43 6.19
C PHE A 91 5.62 -11.67 7.48
N SER A 92 4.70 -11.78 8.45
CA SER A 92 4.73 -11.03 9.69
C SER A 92 4.77 -11.94 10.91
N SER A 93 5.66 -11.61 11.85
CA SER A 93 5.75 -12.25 13.17
C SER A 93 4.75 -11.68 14.18
N LYS A 94 4.11 -10.54 13.83
CA LYS A 94 3.10 -9.86 14.65
C LYS A 94 1.69 -10.11 14.12
N ASP A 95 0.72 -10.14 15.02
CA ASP A 95 -0.71 -10.15 14.68
C ASP A 95 -1.11 -8.91 13.85
N PHE A 96 -1.96 -9.13 12.84
CA PHE A 96 -2.38 -8.09 11.90
C PHE A 96 -3.12 -6.92 12.58
N GLU A 97 -4.04 -7.24 13.49
CA GLU A 97 -4.82 -6.21 14.20
C GLU A 97 -3.92 -5.45 15.18
N ALA A 98 -2.98 -6.12 15.85
CA ALA A 98 -2.00 -5.47 16.70
C ALA A 98 -1.10 -4.51 15.91
N PHE A 99 -0.56 -4.94 14.76
CA PHE A 99 0.28 -4.13 13.89
C PHE A 99 -0.47 -2.88 13.39
N THR A 100 -1.65 -3.07 12.80
CA THR A 100 -2.42 -1.94 12.27
C THR A 100 -2.98 -1.03 13.37
N ALA A 101 -3.31 -1.56 14.56
CA ALA A 101 -3.72 -0.76 15.70
C ALA A 101 -2.58 0.10 16.24
N ASN A 102 -1.36 -0.43 16.28
CA ASN A 102 -0.19 0.35 16.66
C ASN A 102 -0.03 1.57 15.74
N PHE A 103 -0.02 1.36 14.43
CA PHE A 103 0.04 2.46 13.46
C PHE A 103 -1.10 3.47 13.66
N ARG A 104 -2.35 2.99 13.79
CA ARG A 104 -3.53 3.85 13.98
C ARG A 104 -3.47 4.71 15.24
N ASN A 105 -2.85 4.21 16.30
CA ASN A 105 -2.71 4.94 17.56
C ASN A 105 -1.52 5.92 17.54
N GLN A 106 -0.42 5.54 16.89
CA GLN A 106 0.80 6.36 16.86
C GLN A 106 0.75 7.47 15.81
N ALA A 107 0.17 7.21 14.63
CA ALA A 107 0.15 8.16 13.52
C ALA A 107 -0.47 9.52 13.89
N PRO A 108 -1.64 9.59 14.56
CA PRO A 108 -2.24 10.88 14.92
C PRO A 108 -1.41 11.71 15.91
N LEU A 109 -0.55 11.08 16.71
CA LEU A 109 0.26 11.76 17.73
C LEU A 109 1.47 12.48 17.13
N GLN A 110 1.91 12.09 15.93
CA GLN A 110 3.11 12.64 15.28
C GLN A 110 2.82 13.82 14.34
N ILE A 111 1.55 14.02 13.99
CA ILE A 111 1.21 14.80 12.79
C ILE A 111 0.88 16.26 13.09
N ASP A 112 0.93 16.71 14.34
CA ASP A 112 0.56 18.07 14.72
C ASP A 112 1.37 19.15 14.01
N GLN A 113 2.63 18.86 13.68
CA GLN A 113 3.50 19.78 12.94
C GLN A 113 3.46 19.57 11.43
N TYR A 114 2.75 18.55 10.95
CA TYR A 114 2.72 18.22 9.54
C TYR A 114 1.85 19.21 8.74
N PRO A 115 2.10 19.36 7.44
CA PRO A 115 1.25 20.16 6.56
C PRO A 115 -0.24 19.77 6.64
N ALA A 116 -1.15 20.74 6.53
CA ALA A 116 -2.59 20.48 6.66
C ALA A 116 -3.14 19.40 5.71
N LYS A 117 -2.55 19.27 4.50
CA LYS A 117 -2.94 18.25 3.53
C LYS A 117 -2.61 16.83 4.01
N THR A 118 -1.43 16.61 4.59
CA THR A 118 -0.98 15.28 5.04
C THR A 118 -1.77 14.83 6.27
N LYS A 119 -2.05 15.74 7.21
CA LYS A 119 -2.95 15.49 8.34
C LYS A 119 -4.30 14.91 7.91
N ARG A 120 -4.93 15.50 6.89
CA ARG A 120 -6.21 15.03 6.34
C ARG A 120 -6.10 13.62 5.76
N VAL A 121 -5.01 13.30 5.07
CA VAL A 121 -4.78 11.96 4.52
C VAL A 121 -4.65 10.94 5.65
N ILE A 122 -3.81 11.22 6.65
CA ILE A 122 -3.59 10.31 7.80
C ILE A 122 -4.88 10.08 8.56
N ASN A 123 -5.61 11.13 8.89
CA ASN A 123 -6.90 10.99 9.57
C ASN A 123 -7.88 10.13 8.77
N ASN A 124 -7.89 10.25 7.44
CA ASN A 124 -8.71 9.36 6.62
C ASN A 124 -8.23 7.90 6.65
N VAL A 125 -6.92 7.65 6.55
CA VAL A 125 -6.32 6.30 6.64
C VAL A 125 -6.74 5.62 7.93
N VAL A 126 -6.59 6.34 9.05
CA VAL A 126 -6.84 5.84 10.40
C VAL A 126 -8.33 5.63 10.66
N ASN A 127 -9.16 6.63 10.34
CA ASN A 127 -10.59 6.62 10.69
C ASN A 127 -11.39 5.56 9.92
N ILE A 128 -11.07 5.33 8.63
CA ILE A 128 -11.77 4.30 7.84
C ILE A 128 -11.12 2.92 7.98
N LYS A 129 -10.11 2.80 8.85
CA LYS A 129 -9.27 1.60 9.01
C LYS A 129 -8.80 1.07 7.65
N LEU A 130 -8.27 1.95 6.79
CA LEU A 130 -8.03 1.57 5.39
C LEU A 130 -7.08 0.38 5.27
N LEU A 131 -6.09 0.30 6.15
CA LEU A 131 -5.11 -0.78 6.19
C LEU A 131 -5.74 -2.17 6.41
N SER A 132 -6.91 -2.24 7.06
CA SER A 132 -7.66 -3.49 7.31
C SER A 132 -8.91 -3.64 6.44
N SER A 133 -9.12 -2.74 5.49
CA SER A 133 -10.39 -2.65 4.74
C SER A 133 -10.54 -3.64 3.59
N TYR A 134 -9.52 -4.47 3.36
CA TYR A 134 -9.43 -5.38 2.20
C TYR A 134 -9.30 -6.85 2.64
N ALA A 135 -9.92 -7.28 3.74
CA ALA A 135 -9.74 -8.66 4.23
C ALA A 135 -10.41 -9.72 3.32
N ASP A 136 -11.47 -9.36 2.59
CA ASP A 136 -12.22 -10.25 1.71
C ASP A 136 -12.61 -9.57 0.38
N LEU A 137 -13.30 -10.31 -0.49
CA LEU A 137 -13.77 -9.81 -1.80
C LEU A 137 -14.77 -8.65 -1.67
N GLU A 138 -15.56 -8.60 -0.60
CA GLU A 138 -16.49 -7.49 -0.35
C GLU A 138 -15.71 -6.22 0.00
N GLY A 139 -14.73 -6.32 0.89
CA GLY A 139 -13.79 -5.26 1.25
C GLY A 139 -13.00 -4.74 0.05
N LEU A 140 -12.54 -5.63 -0.83
CA LEU A 140 -11.94 -5.26 -2.13
C LEU A 140 -12.91 -4.44 -2.98
N GLY A 141 -14.16 -4.88 -3.12
CA GLY A 141 -15.20 -4.15 -3.85
C GLY A 141 -15.44 -2.75 -3.28
N GLU A 142 -15.53 -2.60 -1.97
CA GLU A 142 -15.65 -1.30 -1.31
C GLU A 142 -14.40 -0.43 -1.51
N GLY A 143 -13.21 -1.05 -1.52
CA GLY A 143 -11.96 -0.42 -1.90
C GLY A 143 -12.01 0.21 -3.29
N PHE A 144 -12.44 -0.56 -4.28
CA PHE A 144 -12.59 -0.09 -5.63
C PHE A 144 -13.61 1.04 -5.76
N LYS A 145 -14.76 0.94 -5.08
CA LYS A 145 -15.75 2.05 -5.03
C LYS A 145 -15.15 3.33 -4.42
N ARG A 146 -14.28 3.22 -3.40
CA ARG A 146 -13.57 4.38 -2.83
C ARG A 146 -12.64 5.03 -3.85
N ILE A 147 -11.96 4.26 -4.69
CA ILE A 147 -11.16 4.79 -5.80
C ILE A 147 -12.06 5.50 -6.81
N ASP A 148 -13.16 4.88 -7.23
CA ASP A 148 -14.08 5.43 -8.23
C ASP A 148 -14.67 6.79 -7.83
N LYS A 149 -14.90 7.00 -6.52
CA LYS A 149 -15.36 8.28 -5.97
C LYS A 149 -14.32 9.41 -6.11
N ARG A 150 -13.03 9.07 -6.24
CA ARG A 150 -11.92 10.03 -6.37
C ARG A 150 -11.52 10.29 -7.83
N LEU A 151 -11.99 9.46 -8.76
CA LEU A 151 -11.71 9.63 -10.19
C LEU A 151 -12.39 10.90 -10.74
N SER A 152 -11.68 11.61 -11.61
CA SER A 152 -12.32 12.64 -12.43
C SER A 152 -13.44 12.03 -13.29
N GLU A 153 -14.49 12.80 -13.57
CA GLU A 153 -15.61 12.35 -14.40
C GLU A 153 -15.16 11.79 -15.76
N ARG A 154 -14.17 12.44 -16.39
CA ARG A 154 -13.58 12.01 -17.66
C ARG A 154 -12.95 10.62 -17.60
N VAL A 155 -12.31 10.27 -16.48
CA VAL A 155 -11.70 8.94 -16.28
C VAL A 155 -12.80 7.93 -15.94
N ARG A 156 -13.69 8.26 -15.00
CA ARG A 156 -14.78 7.40 -14.55
C ARG A 156 -15.73 6.99 -15.67
N ALA A 157 -15.98 7.88 -16.64
CA ALA A 157 -16.80 7.59 -17.82
C ALA A 157 -16.16 6.54 -18.76
N LYS A 158 -14.84 6.32 -18.66
CA LYS A 158 -14.09 5.37 -19.51
C LYS A 158 -13.79 4.05 -18.80
N GLU A 159 -13.56 4.12 -17.50
CA GLU A 159 -13.02 3.01 -16.71
C GLU A 159 -13.31 3.25 -15.22
N THR A 160 -13.71 2.19 -14.52
CA THR A 160 -13.89 2.19 -13.06
C THR A 160 -13.08 1.05 -12.46
N ALA A 161 -12.54 1.27 -11.26
CA ALA A 161 -11.88 0.22 -10.49
C ALA A 161 -12.89 -0.89 -10.14
N PHE A 162 -14.12 -0.53 -9.78
CA PHE A 162 -15.13 -1.53 -9.40
C PHE A 162 -15.50 -2.45 -10.58
N GLY A 163 -15.41 -1.95 -11.81
CA GLY A 163 -15.63 -2.73 -13.02
C GLY A 163 -14.65 -3.90 -13.19
N TYR A 164 -13.49 -3.86 -12.53
CA TYR A 164 -12.52 -4.96 -12.55
C TYR A 164 -12.84 -6.09 -11.57
N LEU A 165 -13.75 -5.89 -10.61
CA LEU A 165 -14.02 -6.87 -9.56
C LEU A 165 -14.37 -8.28 -10.09
N PRO A 166 -15.19 -8.45 -11.15
CA PRO A 166 -15.47 -9.78 -11.69
C PRO A 166 -14.23 -10.48 -12.26
N ILE A 167 -13.37 -9.74 -12.98
CA ILE A 167 -12.14 -10.29 -13.57
C ILE A 167 -11.13 -10.61 -12.47
N VAL A 168 -11.00 -9.74 -11.47
CA VAL A 168 -10.17 -9.98 -10.28
C VAL A 168 -10.62 -11.24 -9.55
N ALA A 169 -11.93 -11.43 -9.34
CA ALA A 169 -12.45 -12.62 -8.69
C ALA A 169 -12.16 -13.89 -9.51
N TYR A 170 -12.26 -13.82 -10.84
CA TYR A 170 -11.94 -14.93 -11.75
C TYR A 170 -10.45 -15.27 -11.76
N GLU A 171 -9.58 -14.26 -11.83
CA GLU A 171 -8.11 -14.42 -11.91
C GLU A 171 -7.43 -14.50 -10.53
N MET A 172 -8.18 -14.44 -9.44
CA MET A 172 -7.66 -14.30 -8.07
C MET A 172 -6.56 -15.33 -7.76
N HIS A 173 -6.78 -16.60 -8.11
CA HIS A 173 -5.81 -17.67 -7.88
C HIS A 173 -4.47 -17.42 -8.60
N ASN A 174 -4.52 -16.94 -9.85
CA ASN A 174 -3.31 -16.66 -10.61
C ASN A 174 -2.58 -15.42 -10.09
N ILE A 175 -3.32 -14.37 -9.74
CA ILE A 175 -2.78 -13.13 -9.17
C ILE A 175 -2.13 -13.43 -7.80
N GLU A 176 -2.77 -14.29 -6.99
CA GLU A 176 -2.27 -14.75 -5.70
C GLU A 176 -0.95 -15.52 -5.82
N ARG A 177 -0.83 -16.41 -6.83
CA ARG A 177 0.45 -17.09 -7.10
C ARG A 177 1.54 -16.09 -7.49
N ASP A 178 1.23 -15.19 -8.42
CA ASP A 178 2.18 -14.15 -8.87
C ASP A 178 2.64 -13.29 -7.66
N PHE A 179 1.74 -12.96 -6.73
CA PHE A 179 2.04 -12.22 -5.50
C PHE A 179 2.94 -13.00 -4.52
N LEU A 180 2.63 -14.28 -4.27
CA LEU A 180 3.39 -15.10 -3.32
C LEU A 180 4.83 -15.35 -3.76
N GLU A 181 5.10 -15.32 -5.06
CA GLU A 181 6.46 -15.36 -5.60
C GLU A 181 7.14 -13.98 -5.56
N PHE A 182 6.40 -12.92 -5.92
CA PHE A 182 6.93 -11.56 -5.98
C PHE A 182 7.25 -10.93 -4.62
N PHE A 183 6.36 -11.08 -3.63
CA PHE A 183 6.43 -10.30 -2.40
C PHE A 183 7.69 -10.58 -1.55
N PRO A 184 8.17 -11.84 -1.42
CA PRO A 184 9.46 -12.12 -0.80
C PRO A 184 10.64 -11.42 -1.49
N GLU A 185 10.67 -11.37 -2.82
CA GLU A 185 11.72 -10.66 -3.56
C GLU A 185 11.69 -9.15 -3.30
N LEU A 186 10.49 -8.58 -3.14
CA LEU A 186 10.32 -7.18 -2.75
C LEU A 186 10.81 -6.94 -1.32
N MET A 187 10.50 -7.83 -0.36
CA MET A 187 11.00 -7.73 1.01
C MET A 187 12.54 -7.72 1.03
N GLU A 188 13.18 -8.69 0.37
CA GLU A 188 14.65 -8.78 0.31
C GLU A 188 15.27 -7.55 -0.39
N HIS A 189 14.63 -7.03 -1.44
CA HIS A 189 15.09 -5.82 -2.12
C HIS A 189 15.07 -4.60 -1.19
N VAL A 190 13.98 -4.43 -0.42
CA VAL A 190 13.78 -3.28 0.46
C VAL A 190 14.68 -3.38 1.70
N GLU A 191 14.80 -4.57 2.31
CA GLU A 191 15.62 -4.85 3.51
C GLU A 191 17.04 -4.30 3.38
N LYS A 192 17.64 -4.37 2.18
CA LYS A 192 18.99 -3.87 1.89
C LYS A 192 19.23 -2.40 2.25
N ASN A 193 18.17 -1.61 2.38
CA ASN A 193 18.23 -0.18 2.70
C ASN A 193 17.53 0.15 4.04
N LEU A 194 17.13 -0.87 4.79
CA LEU A 194 16.50 -0.71 6.10
C LEU A 194 17.49 -1.08 7.21
N ASP A 195 17.15 -0.63 8.41
CA ASP A 195 17.86 -0.95 9.64
C ASP A 195 17.16 -2.12 10.35
N ASN A 196 17.87 -3.25 10.43
CA ASN A 196 17.36 -4.50 11.00
C ASN A 196 16.97 -4.38 12.48
N GLU A 197 17.49 -3.38 13.21
CA GLU A 197 17.06 -3.12 14.59
C GLU A 197 15.58 -2.72 14.67
N TYR A 198 15.02 -2.16 13.59
CA TYR A 198 13.63 -1.72 13.50
C TYR A 198 12.73 -2.68 12.69
N LEU A 199 13.23 -3.85 12.26
CA LEU A 199 12.48 -4.85 11.49
C LEU A 199 11.97 -5.99 12.37
N THR A 200 11.27 -5.66 13.46
CA THR A 200 10.82 -6.67 14.43
C THR A 200 9.52 -7.39 14.02
N HIS A 201 8.86 -6.92 12.96
CA HIS A 201 7.58 -7.44 12.51
C HIS A 201 7.68 -8.37 11.30
N TRP A 202 8.81 -8.47 10.60
CA TRP A 202 8.97 -9.40 9.46
C TRP A 202 9.32 -10.82 9.95
N ILE A 203 9.11 -11.82 9.07
CA ILE A 203 9.60 -13.20 9.19
C ILE A 203 10.75 -13.43 8.22
#